data_AF-A0A7J3PBG4-F1
#
_entry.id   AF-A0A7J3PBG4-F1
#
_cell.length_a   1.000
_cell.length_b   1.000
_cell.length_c   1.000
_cell.angle_alpha   90.00
_cell.angle_beta   90.00
_cell.angle_gamma   90.00
#
_symmetry.space_group_name_H-M   'P 1'
#
loop_
_entity.id
_entity.type
_entity.pdbx_description
1 polymer ?
#
loop_
_entity_poly.entity_id
_entity_poly.type
_entity_poly.pdbx_seq_one_letter_code
_entity_poly.pdbx_strand_id
1 'polypeptide(L)'
;MKAEKWLEKNRLAKILLNNSHLSRENLLALLLYYWKPGTTFEEIAAKLGIQRAGAWKRWKKGKDAVLRSFYTIELGIYCGVLDPEVAEVLLEDLRDYISLVKGGENPERIKDRIELRMLKLLGK
;
A
#
# COMPACT_ATOMS: atom_id res chain seq x y z
N MET A 1 12.22 -11.50 -8.10
CA MET A 1 11.50 -10.51 -8.95
C MET A 1 11.74 -9.05 -8.48
N LYS A 2 11.56 -7.99 -9.32
CA LYS A 2 11.75 -6.56 -8.90
C LYS A 2 10.94 -6.19 -7.66
N ALA A 3 9.66 -6.57 -7.62
CA ALA A 3 8.75 -6.29 -6.50
C ALA A 3 9.18 -6.98 -5.19
N GLU A 4 9.62 -8.24 -5.25
CA GLU A 4 10.16 -8.95 -4.08
C GLU A 4 11.42 -8.28 -3.55
N LYS A 5 12.40 -7.99 -4.42
CA LYS A 5 13.65 -7.34 -4.03
C LYS A 5 13.41 -5.97 -3.41
N TRP A 6 12.42 -5.22 -3.93
CA TRP A 6 12.02 -3.95 -3.35
C TRP A 6 11.41 -4.14 -1.95
N LEU A 7 10.48 -5.09 -1.78
CA LEU A 7 9.84 -5.36 -0.49
C LEU A 7 10.85 -5.84 0.55
N GLU A 8 11.84 -6.65 0.16
CA GLU A 8 12.89 -7.13 1.07
C GLU A 8 13.78 -6.00 1.58
N LYS A 9 14.10 -5.03 0.70
CA LYS A 9 14.97 -3.89 1.02
C LYS A 9 14.25 -2.73 1.70
N ASN A 10 12.93 -2.58 1.48
CA ASN A 10 12.17 -1.47 2.03
C ASN A 10 11.67 -1.80 3.44
N ARG A 11 12.29 -1.17 4.46
CA ARG A 11 11.97 -1.42 5.88
C ARG A 11 10.54 -1.00 6.23
N LEU A 12 10.12 0.19 5.80
CA LEU A 12 8.78 0.70 6.04
C LEU A 12 7.71 -0.22 5.46
N ALA A 13 7.86 -0.62 4.19
CA ALA A 13 6.91 -1.49 3.50
C ALA A 13 6.73 -2.84 4.23
N LYS A 14 7.79 -3.38 4.83
CA LYS A 14 7.70 -4.60 5.66
C LYS A 14 6.93 -4.35 6.94
N ILE A 15 7.19 -3.24 7.63
CA ILE A 15 6.48 -2.92 8.87
C ILE A 15 4.99 -2.68 8.58
N LEU A 16 4.67 -1.93 7.53
CA LEU A 16 3.28 -1.70 7.11
C LEU A 16 2.60 -3.00 6.70
N LEU A 17 3.27 -3.85 5.92
CA LEU A 17 2.74 -5.16 5.54
C LEU A 17 2.40 -6.00 6.78
N ASN A 18 3.33 -6.06 7.76
CA ASN A 18 3.15 -6.84 8.98
C ASN A 18 2.02 -6.33 9.89
N ASN A 19 1.65 -5.05 9.81
CA ASN A 19 0.56 -4.46 10.59
C ASN A 19 -0.74 -4.30 9.79
N SER A 20 -0.75 -4.71 8.52
CA SER A 20 -1.91 -4.61 7.64
C SER A 20 -2.65 -5.94 7.51
N HIS A 21 -3.86 -5.91 6.96
CA HIS A 21 -4.59 -7.11 6.58
C HIS A 21 -4.16 -7.70 5.21
N LEU A 22 -3.05 -7.24 4.63
CA LEU A 22 -2.51 -7.77 3.38
C LEU A 22 -1.50 -8.89 3.64
N SER A 23 -1.58 -9.97 2.85
CA SER A 23 -0.51 -10.95 2.79
C SER A 23 0.59 -10.51 1.82
N ARG A 24 1.80 -11.06 1.99
CA ARG A 24 2.94 -10.79 1.09
C ARG A 24 2.59 -11.09 -0.37
N GLU A 25 1.92 -12.20 -0.63
CA GLU A 25 1.57 -12.64 -1.99
C GLU A 25 0.53 -11.72 -2.63
N ASN A 26 -0.45 -11.24 -1.85
CA ASN A 26 -1.45 -10.30 -2.33
C ASN A 26 -0.80 -8.94 -2.65
N LEU A 27 0.10 -8.45 -1.78
CA LEU A 27 0.85 -7.23 -2.03
C LEU A 27 1.70 -7.36 -3.30
N LEU A 28 2.45 -8.44 -3.48
CA LEU A 28 3.27 -8.65 -4.68
C LEU A 28 2.42 -8.65 -5.97
N ALA A 29 1.23 -9.26 -5.95
CA ALA A 29 0.31 -9.21 -7.09
C ALA A 29 -0.19 -7.78 -7.39
N LEU A 30 -0.47 -6.98 -6.36
CA LEU A 30 -0.84 -5.56 -6.53
C LEU A 30 0.31 -4.74 -7.10
N LEU A 31 1.52 -4.87 -6.54
CA LEU A 31 2.70 -4.12 -7.00
C LEU A 31 2.99 -4.41 -8.47
N LEU A 32 2.91 -5.68 -8.89
CA LEU A 32 3.09 -6.05 -10.29
C LEU A 32 2.04 -5.43 -11.22
N TYR A 33 0.79 -5.39 -10.78
CA TYR A 33 -0.31 -4.82 -11.56
C TYR A 33 -0.18 -3.29 -11.69
N TYR A 34 0.12 -2.58 -10.60
CA TYR A 34 0.10 -1.11 -10.58
C TYR A 34 1.41 -0.45 -11.01
N TRP A 35 2.56 -1.11 -10.87
CA TRP A 35 3.85 -0.50 -11.24
C TRP A 35 4.13 -0.48 -12.75
N LYS A 36 3.42 -1.29 -13.54
CA LYS A 36 3.53 -1.32 -14.99
C LYS A 36 2.12 -1.25 -15.58
N PRO A 37 1.71 -0.09 -16.15
CA PRO A 37 0.45 0.04 -16.84
C PRO A 37 0.29 -1.04 -17.93
N GLY A 38 -0.92 -1.58 -18.06
CA GLY A 38 -1.23 -2.62 -19.06
C GLY A 38 -0.77 -4.04 -18.70
N THR A 39 -0.26 -4.26 -17.48
CA THR A 39 0.16 -5.61 -17.05
C THR A 39 -1.02 -6.59 -17.00
N THR A 40 -0.87 -7.77 -17.60
CA THR A 40 -1.92 -8.81 -17.61
C THR A 40 -1.77 -9.80 -16.45
N PHE A 41 -2.84 -10.55 -16.16
CA PHE A 41 -2.78 -11.58 -15.11
C PHE A 41 -1.89 -12.77 -15.51
N GLU A 42 -1.71 -13.02 -16.79
CA GLU A 42 -0.77 -13.98 -17.35
C GLU A 42 0.68 -13.57 -17.05
N GLU A 43 1.04 -12.29 -17.26
CA GLU A 43 2.36 -11.77 -16.91
C GLU A 43 2.63 -11.84 -15.40
N ILE A 44 1.62 -11.52 -14.58
CA ILE A 44 1.71 -11.62 -13.11
C ILE A 44 1.90 -13.09 -12.70
N ALA A 45 1.13 -13.99 -13.28
CA ALA A 45 1.20 -15.42 -13.01
C ALA A 45 2.59 -16.00 -13.34
N ALA A 46 3.14 -15.65 -14.50
CA ALA A 46 4.49 -16.05 -14.91
C ALA A 46 5.56 -15.56 -13.93
N LYS A 47 5.46 -14.30 -13.47
CA LYS A 47 6.40 -13.73 -12.50
C LYS A 47 6.31 -14.35 -11.11
N LEU A 48 5.12 -14.79 -10.70
CA LEU A 48 4.85 -15.38 -9.39
C LEU A 48 4.95 -16.92 -9.38
N GLY A 49 5.18 -17.57 -10.53
CA GLY A 49 5.23 -19.02 -10.64
C GLY A 49 3.90 -19.72 -10.31
N ILE A 50 2.77 -19.11 -10.68
CA ILE A 50 1.42 -19.62 -10.40
C ILE A 50 0.55 -19.64 -11.66
N GLN A 51 -0.67 -20.17 -11.55
CA GLN A 51 -1.67 -20.08 -12.61
C GLN A 51 -2.31 -18.69 -12.68
N ARG A 52 -2.76 -18.29 -13.88
CA ARG A 52 -3.50 -17.04 -14.15
C ARG A 52 -4.65 -16.78 -13.17
N ALA A 53 -5.48 -17.79 -12.90
CA ALA A 53 -6.58 -17.67 -11.95
C ALA A 53 -6.09 -17.38 -10.52
N GLY A 54 -4.94 -17.94 -10.14
CA GLY A 54 -4.27 -17.65 -8.87
C GLY A 54 -3.77 -16.20 -8.79
N ALA A 55 -3.20 -15.68 -9.87
CA ALA A 55 -2.77 -14.28 -9.96
C ALA A 55 -3.94 -13.31 -9.82
N TRP A 56 -5.04 -13.55 -10.55
CA TRP A 56 -6.26 -12.77 -10.42
C TRP A 56 -6.83 -12.81 -8.99
N LYS A 57 -6.89 -14.01 -8.38
CA LYS A 57 -7.41 -14.18 -7.01
C LYS A 57 -6.57 -13.42 -5.98
N ARG A 58 -5.23 -13.47 -6.08
CA ARG A 58 -4.32 -12.73 -5.19
C ARG A 58 -4.46 -11.22 -5.35
N TRP A 59 -4.51 -10.75 -6.60
CA TRP A 59 -4.76 -9.33 -6.89
C TRP A 59 -6.10 -8.87 -6.33
N LYS A 60 -7.18 -9.63 -6.58
CA LYS A 60 -8.52 -9.30 -6.11
C LYS A 60 -8.57 -9.24 -4.58
N LYS A 61 -8.04 -10.25 -3.90
CA LYS A 61 -7.95 -10.25 -2.43
C LYS A 61 -7.19 -9.04 -1.90
N GLY A 62 -6.08 -8.67 -2.54
CA GLY A 62 -5.32 -7.48 -2.19
C GLY A 62 -6.14 -6.20 -2.36
N LYS A 63 -6.78 -6.02 -3.52
CA LYS A 63 -7.62 -4.86 -3.81
C LYS A 63 -8.78 -4.74 -2.83
N ASP A 64 -9.47 -5.85 -2.56
CA ASP A 64 -10.59 -5.90 -1.63
C ASP A 64 -10.15 -5.59 -0.19
N ALA A 65 -8.93 -5.98 0.20
CA ALA A 65 -8.38 -5.64 1.52
C ALA A 65 -8.10 -4.14 1.67
N VAL A 66 -7.56 -3.49 0.62
CA VAL A 66 -7.38 -2.03 0.61
C VAL A 66 -8.73 -1.33 0.74
N LEU A 67 -9.73 -1.76 -0.04
CA LEU A 67 -11.06 -1.16 0.00
C LEU A 67 -11.76 -1.36 1.35
N ARG A 68 -11.67 -2.56 1.94
CA ARG A 68 -12.20 -2.80 3.28
C ARG A 68 -11.52 -1.93 4.33
N SER A 69 -10.20 -1.77 4.26
CA SER A 69 -9.46 -0.92 5.20
C SER A 69 -9.91 0.54 5.10
N PHE A 70 -10.16 1.04 3.89
CA PHE A 70 -10.77 2.36 3.69
C PHE A 70 -12.13 2.47 4.40
N TYR A 71 -13.05 1.53 4.15
CA TYR A 71 -14.36 1.56 4.82
C TYR A 71 -14.27 1.38 6.34
N THR A 72 -13.28 0.65 6.85
CA THR A 72 -13.04 0.55 8.30
C THR A 72 -12.62 1.89 8.89
N ILE A 73 -11.77 2.65 8.21
CA ILE A 73 -11.39 4.01 8.63
C ILE A 73 -12.61 4.94 8.61
N GLU A 74 -13.37 4.95 7.50
CA GLU A 74 -14.59 5.76 7.37
C GLU A 74 -15.62 5.44 8.46
N LEU A 75 -15.80 4.15 8.78
CA LEU A 75 -16.66 3.72 9.88
C LEU A 75 -16.12 4.22 11.23
N GLY A 76 -14.81 4.17 11.45
CA GLY A 76 -14.17 4.71 12.65
C GLY A 76 -14.40 6.21 12.82
N ILE A 77 -14.32 6.98 11.73
CA ILE A 77 -14.63 8.41 11.70
C ILE A 77 -16.11 8.62 12.04
N TYR A 78 -17.01 7.92 11.34
CA TYR A 78 -18.45 8.06 11.52
C TYR A 78 -18.90 7.74 12.95
N CYS A 79 -18.27 6.74 13.58
CA CYS A 79 -18.55 6.34 14.96
C CYS A 79 -17.79 7.15 16.01
N GLY A 80 -16.88 8.05 15.63
CA GLY A 80 -16.07 8.83 16.57
C GLY A 80 -15.06 7.99 17.38
N VAL A 81 -14.55 6.89 16.82
CA VAL A 81 -13.61 5.96 17.48
C VAL A 81 -12.21 5.97 16.87
N LEU A 82 -11.96 6.83 15.89
CA LEU A 82 -10.63 7.01 15.31
C LEU A 82 -9.77 7.86 16.26
N ASP A 83 -8.56 7.36 16.55
CA ASP A 83 -7.57 8.10 17.34
C ASP A 83 -7.22 9.44 16.66
N PRO A 84 -7.30 10.58 17.38
CA PRO A 84 -7.00 11.90 16.81
C PRO A 84 -5.59 12.02 16.21
N GLU A 85 -4.57 11.43 16.84
CA GLU A 85 -3.19 11.48 16.32
C GLU A 85 -3.07 10.69 15.01
N VAL A 86 -3.78 9.55 14.91
CA VAL A 86 -3.84 8.75 13.68
C VAL A 86 -4.59 9.52 12.58
N ALA A 87 -5.66 10.24 12.92
CA ALA A 87 -6.42 11.05 11.97
C ALA A 87 -5.57 12.21 11.39
N GLU A 88 -4.77 12.89 12.23
CA GLU A 88 -3.87 13.95 11.80
C GLU A 88 -2.80 13.44 10.83
N VAL A 89 -2.14 12.32 11.15
CA VAL A 89 -1.13 11.75 10.26
C VAL A 89 -1.75 11.28 8.94
N LEU A 90 -2.93 10.64 8.99
CA LEU A 90 -3.64 10.23 7.77
C LEU A 90 -3.95 11.43 6.87
N LEU A 91 -4.40 12.54 7.45
CA LEU A 91 -4.69 13.77 6.72
C LEU A 91 -3.43 14.34 6.04
N GLU A 92 -2.32 14.37 6.76
CA GLU A 92 -1.05 14.85 6.21
C GLU A 92 -0.53 13.96 5.07
N ASP A 93 -0.58 12.64 5.24
CA ASP A 93 -0.13 11.69 4.22
C ASP A 93 -1.00 11.74 2.96
N LEU A 94 -2.31 11.92 3.11
CA LEU A 94 -3.21 12.10 1.96
C LEU A 94 -2.92 13.40 1.21
N ARG A 95 -2.65 14.51 1.91
CA ARG A 95 -2.24 15.78 1.29
C ARG A 95 -0.96 15.61 0.49
N ASP A 96 0.04 14.96 1.08
CA ASP A 96 1.32 14.69 0.43
C ASP A 96 1.17 13.78 -0.80
N TYR A 97 0.35 12.73 -0.72
CA TYR A 97 0.04 11.88 -1.87
C TYR A 97 -0.67 12.64 -3.00
N ILE A 98 -1.62 13.52 -2.67
CA ILE A 98 -2.31 14.35 -3.67
C ILE A 98 -1.31 15.28 -4.37
N SER A 99 -0.40 15.91 -3.62
CA SER A 99 0.67 16.75 -4.18
C SER A 99 1.58 15.98 -5.13
N LEU A 100 1.92 14.74 -4.77
CA LEU A 100 2.70 13.82 -5.62
C LEU A 100 1.98 13.55 -6.95
N VAL A 101 0.69 13.17 -6.89
CA VAL A 101 -0.10 12.83 -8.08
C VAL A 101 -0.32 14.04 -8.99
N LYS A 102 -0.42 15.25 -8.43
CA LYS A 102 -0.60 16.51 -9.17
C LYS A 102 0.71 17.10 -9.70
N GLY A 103 1.87 16.47 -9.44
CA GLY A 103 3.17 16.95 -9.90
C GLY A 103 3.67 18.21 -9.20
N GLY A 104 3.16 18.51 -8.00
CA GLY A 104 3.47 19.76 -7.29
C GLY A 104 4.83 19.79 -6.58
N GLU A 105 5.42 18.63 -6.28
CA GLU A 105 6.65 18.53 -5.48
C GLU A 105 7.51 17.32 -5.88
N ASN A 106 8.79 17.31 -5.44
CA ASN A 106 9.73 16.21 -5.69
C ASN A 106 9.20 14.90 -5.04
N PRO A 107 8.96 13.83 -5.84
CA PRO A 107 8.47 12.55 -5.35
C PRO A 107 9.28 11.87 -4.25
N GLU A 108 10.59 12.10 -4.21
CA GLU A 108 11.49 11.50 -3.22
C GLU A 108 11.28 12.16 -1.85
N ARG A 109 11.22 13.49 -1.81
CA ARG A 109 10.97 14.25 -0.58
C ARG A 109 9.61 13.92 0.04
N ILE A 110 8.58 13.77 -0.80
CA ILE A 110 7.24 13.37 -0.34
C ILE A 110 7.28 11.98 0.29
N LYS A 111 7.97 11.02 -0.33
CA LYS A 111 8.13 9.67 0.21
C LYS A 111 8.88 9.68 1.55
N ASP A 112 9.94 10.47 1.67
CA ASP A 112 10.71 10.58 2.90
C ASP A 112 9.85 11.14 4.06
N ARG A 113 9.00 12.16 3.80
CA ARG A 113 8.07 12.70 4.80
C ARG A 113 7.06 11.68 5.28
N ILE A 114 6.43 10.96 4.34
CA ILE A 114 5.47 9.89 4.65
C ILE A 114 6.15 8.79 5.48
N GLU A 115 7.36 8.38 5.10
CA GLU A 115 8.13 7.38 5.84
C GLU A 115 8.45 7.83 7.26
N LEU A 116 8.89 9.07 7.46
CA LEU A 116 9.19 9.63 8.77
C LEU A 116 7.96 9.69 9.68
N ARG A 117 6.79 10.12 9.17
CA ARG A 117 5.55 10.16 9.97
C ARG A 117 5.09 8.78 10.39
N MET A 118 5.17 7.83 9.47
CA MET A 118 4.79 6.44 9.73
C MET A 118 5.72 5.77 10.75
N LEU A 119 7.03 6.01 10.69
CA LEU A 119 7.96 5.50 11.69
C LEU A 119 7.68 6.06 13.09
N LYS A 120 7.36 7.36 13.19
CA LYS A 120 6.96 7.99 14.45
C LYS A 120 5.71 7.36 15.06
N LEU A 121 4.65 7.14 14.25
CA LEU A 121 3.43 6.46 14.71
C LEU A 121 3.69 5.03 15.21
N LEU A 122 4.64 4.34 14.59
CA LEU A 122 5.00 2.97 14.94
C LEU A 122 5.95 2.89 16.16
N GLY A 123 6.32 4.04 16.74
CA GLY A 123 7.30 4.13 17.84
C GLY A 123 8.68 3.62 17.46
N LYS A 124 9.10 3.81 16.19
CA LYS A 124 10.35 3.26 15.62
C LYS A 124 11.29 4.28 15.03
#